data_AF-A0AAW3B870-F1
#
_entry.id   AF-A0AAW3B870-F1
#
_cell.length_a   1.000
_cell.length_b   1.000
_cell.length_c   1.000
_cell.angle_alpha   90.00
_cell.angle_beta   90.00
_cell.angle_gamma   90.00
#
_symmetry.space_group_name_H-M   'P 1'
#
loop_
_entity.id
_entity.type
_entity.pdbx_description
1 polymer ?
#
loop_
_entity_poly.entity_id
_entity_poly.type
_entity_poly.pdbx_seq_one_letter_code
_entity_poly.pdbx_strand_id
1 'polypeptide(L)'
;MSYSRCLLGAFCSTTRLLTISDEYIPRAFPVKSTTGLAGVAVEPLWKPKLLAAASELQAFLHTSDIPPESTYYNVTMTLVKRINYGIKECQDDWCTLEKKFFWGWPVEYILQVTWRELETAQKWNEWRFWELDPEQVKRVAREDQGIGKEGLGYNTPWEQVVREDFDKRKKALTQEEMAELKRMDTERMARETAAYKERKDRIRDDLEKARGEMLKKFLNKRYAVDKDLMRMQPGKSYSGKSAEDVIQELRASVKQTPPPAQK
;
A
#
# COMPACT_ATOMS: atom_id res chain seq x y z
N MET A 1 -67.14 23.31 -28.02
CA MET A 1 -65.85 24.02 -28.03
C MET A 1 -65.41 24.12 -26.57
N SER A 2 -64.57 23.19 -26.10
CA SER A 2 -63.11 23.35 -26.00
C SER A 2 -62.75 24.43 -24.97
N TYR A 3 -62.03 24.20 -23.87
CA TYR A 3 -61.38 23.05 -23.25
C TYR A 3 -61.27 23.34 -21.73
N SER A 4 -61.38 22.30 -20.91
CA SER A 4 -61.06 22.32 -19.48
C SER A 4 -59.61 22.73 -19.23
N ARG A 5 -59.38 23.68 -18.32
CA ARG A 5 -58.10 23.84 -17.62
C ARG A 5 -58.34 23.68 -16.13
N CYS A 6 -58.16 22.45 -15.67
CA CYS A 6 -58.06 22.11 -14.26
C CYS A 6 -56.66 22.54 -13.77
N LEU A 7 -56.65 23.37 -12.75
CA LEU A 7 -55.49 23.65 -11.90
C LEU A 7 -55.29 22.43 -10.99
N LEU A 8 -54.10 21.84 -10.99
CA LEU A 8 -53.38 21.25 -9.84
C LEU A 8 -52.25 20.37 -10.36
N GLY A 9 -51.04 20.62 -9.85
CA GLY A 9 -49.89 19.78 -10.16
C GLY A 9 -48.57 20.44 -9.82
N ALA A 10 -48.47 21.08 -8.65
CA ALA A 10 -47.19 21.49 -8.09
C ALA A 10 -46.43 20.25 -7.63
N PHE A 11 -45.66 19.63 -8.53
CA PHE A 11 -44.53 18.75 -8.22
C PHE A 11 -43.62 18.71 -9.45
N CYS A 12 -42.80 19.76 -9.63
CA CYS A 12 -41.62 19.68 -10.48
C CYS A 12 -40.52 19.01 -9.67
N SER A 13 -40.32 17.73 -9.90
CA SER A 13 -39.08 17.03 -9.59
C SER A 13 -37.93 17.72 -10.34
N THR A 14 -37.05 18.40 -9.62
CA THR A 14 -35.77 18.83 -10.18
C THR A 14 -34.89 17.61 -10.33
N THR A 15 -34.94 17.00 -11.52
CA THR A 15 -33.94 16.04 -11.96
C THR A 15 -32.59 16.74 -11.96
N ARG A 16 -31.70 16.37 -11.04
CA ARG A 16 -30.29 16.79 -11.07
C ARG A 16 -29.64 16.18 -12.31
N LEU A 17 -29.64 16.92 -13.41
CA LEU A 17 -28.75 16.65 -14.54
C LEU A 17 -27.34 17.13 -14.14
N LEU A 18 -26.53 16.17 -13.69
CA LEU A 18 -25.08 16.27 -13.73
C LEU A 18 -24.66 16.28 -15.21
N THR A 19 -24.52 17.46 -15.78
CA THR A 19 -23.69 17.66 -16.98
C THR A 19 -22.51 18.50 -16.56
N ILE A 20 -21.43 17.82 -16.15
CA ILE A 20 -20.09 18.39 -16.24
C ILE A 20 -19.90 18.64 -17.74
N SER A 21 -20.00 19.89 -18.17
CA SER A 21 -19.80 20.25 -19.56
C SER A 21 -18.33 20.01 -19.90
N ASP A 22 -18.12 18.99 -20.73
CA ASP A 22 -16.88 18.63 -21.43
C ASP A 22 -16.52 19.70 -22.49
N GLU A 23 -16.58 20.98 -22.12
CA GLU A 23 -16.12 22.06 -22.97
C GLU A 23 -14.59 22.13 -22.89
N TYR A 24 -13.97 21.38 -23.81
CA TYR A 24 -12.59 21.51 -24.22
C TYR A 24 -12.29 22.98 -24.58
N ILE A 25 -11.63 23.69 -23.66
CA ILE A 25 -11.08 25.03 -23.90
C ILE A 25 -9.75 24.87 -24.66
N PRO A 26 -9.55 25.52 -25.82
CA PRO A 26 -8.34 25.37 -26.62
C PRO A 26 -7.10 25.82 -25.84
N ARG A 27 -5.98 25.11 -26.08
CA ARG A 27 -4.66 25.26 -25.44
C ARG A 27 -4.04 26.66 -25.65
N ALA A 28 -4.54 27.66 -24.95
CA ALA A 28 -3.72 28.72 -24.39
C ALA A 28 -3.56 28.34 -22.91
N PHE A 29 -2.35 27.95 -22.49
CA PHE A 29 -2.11 27.65 -21.07
C PHE A 29 -2.56 28.86 -20.25
N PRO A 30 -3.57 28.73 -19.37
CA PRO A 30 -4.02 29.86 -18.57
C PRO A 30 -2.85 30.31 -17.69
N VAL A 31 -2.32 31.49 -17.99
CA VAL A 31 -1.29 32.12 -17.17
C VAL A 31 -1.97 32.51 -15.87
N LYS A 32 -1.48 31.95 -14.77
CA LYS A 32 -2.01 32.23 -13.44
C LYS A 32 -1.78 33.71 -13.12
N SER A 33 -2.84 34.43 -12.77
CA SER A 33 -2.76 35.88 -12.47
C SER A 33 -2.48 36.15 -10.99
N THR A 34 -3.07 35.35 -10.11
CA THR A 34 -2.87 35.41 -8.66
C THR A 34 -3.02 34.02 -8.06
N THR A 35 -2.32 33.77 -6.95
CA THR A 35 -2.49 32.56 -6.14
C THR A 35 -3.67 32.67 -5.17
N GLY A 36 -4.21 33.88 -4.98
CA GLY A 36 -5.25 34.17 -3.99
C GLY A 36 -4.76 34.22 -2.54
N LEU A 37 -3.48 33.95 -2.29
CA LEU A 37 -2.86 33.96 -0.97
C LEU A 37 -1.91 35.15 -0.83
N ALA A 38 -2.08 35.93 0.25
CA ALA A 38 -1.16 37.02 0.57
C ALA A 38 0.24 36.45 0.88
N GLY A 39 1.27 37.04 0.28
CA GLY A 39 2.66 36.62 0.47
C GLY A 39 3.13 35.45 -0.42
N VAL A 40 2.27 34.90 -1.28
CA VAL A 40 2.65 33.85 -2.25
C VAL A 40 2.53 34.42 -3.67
N ALA A 41 3.67 34.80 -4.26
CA ALA A 41 3.72 35.27 -5.64
C ALA A 41 3.50 34.12 -6.63
N VAL A 42 2.91 34.42 -7.78
CA VAL A 42 2.78 33.46 -8.88
C VAL A 42 4.16 33.18 -9.47
N GLU A 43 4.46 31.91 -9.68
CA GLU A 43 5.75 31.46 -10.20
C GLU A 43 5.58 30.89 -11.62
N PRO A 44 6.05 31.58 -12.67
CA PRO A 44 5.90 31.10 -14.04
C PRO A 44 6.72 29.83 -14.32
N LEU A 45 7.82 29.62 -13.58
CA LEU A 45 8.67 28.42 -13.69
C LEU A 45 8.43 27.46 -12.51
N TRP A 46 7.18 27.30 -12.08
CA TRP A 46 6.83 26.48 -10.93
C TRP A 46 7.26 25.01 -11.09
N LYS A 47 7.08 24.42 -12.28
CA LYS A 47 7.36 23.00 -12.55
C LYS A 47 8.83 22.62 -12.34
N PRO A 48 9.81 23.25 -13.02
CA PRO A 48 11.22 22.92 -12.80
C PRO A 48 11.68 23.27 -11.38
N LYS A 49 11.17 24.35 -10.77
CA LYS A 49 11.52 24.72 -9.40
C LYS A 49 11.00 23.72 -8.37
N LEU A 50 9.77 23.22 -8.55
CA LEU A 50 9.17 22.24 -7.66
C LEU A 50 9.83 20.86 -7.80
N LEU A 51 10.19 20.45 -9.02
CA LEU A 51 10.99 19.24 -9.23
C LEU A 51 12.38 19.36 -8.62
N ALA A 52 13.05 20.51 -8.77
CA ALA A 52 14.35 20.76 -8.15
C ALA A 52 14.25 20.65 -6.62
N ALA A 53 13.32 21.37 -6.00
CA ALA A 53 13.08 21.31 -4.56
C ALA A 53 12.78 19.88 -4.06
N ALA A 54 11.93 19.15 -4.78
CA ALA A 54 11.62 17.76 -4.43
C ALA A 54 12.84 16.84 -4.59
N SER A 55 13.66 17.04 -5.61
CA SER A 55 14.89 16.26 -5.83
C SER A 55 15.96 16.54 -4.78
N GLU A 56 16.10 17.79 -4.34
CA GLU A 56 17.01 18.17 -3.26
C GLU A 56 16.56 17.59 -1.92
N LEU A 57 15.27 17.68 -1.60
CA LEU A 57 14.68 17.04 -0.43
C LEU A 57 14.87 15.52 -0.45
N GLN A 58 14.65 14.89 -1.61
CA GLN A 58 14.87 13.46 -1.79
C GLN A 58 16.33 13.06 -1.58
N ALA A 59 17.26 13.80 -2.20
CA ALA A 59 18.69 13.56 -2.08
C ALA A 59 19.17 13.73 -0.65
N PHE A 60 18.67 14.77 0.05
CA PHE A 60 18.96 14.98 1.46
C PHE A 60 18.48 13.81 2.31
N LEU A 61 17.22 13.38 2.16
CA LEU A 61 16.70 12.22 2.91
C LEU A 61 17.52 10.95 2.67
N HIS A 62 17.95 10.68 1.44
CA HIS A 62 18.78 9.51 1.13
C HIS A 62 20.21 9.57 1.68
N THR A 63 20.74 10.77 1.93
CA THR A 63 22.11 10.98 2.43
C THR A 63 22.15 11.27 3.93
N SER A 64 21.02 11.63 4.53
CA SER A 64 20.86 11.90 5.95
C SER A 64 20.95 10.64 6.80
N ASP A 65 21.19 10.81 8.10
CA ASP A 65 21.20 9.74 9.10
C ASP A 65 19.77 9.34 9.54
N ILE A 66 18.74 9.99 8.99
CA ILE A 66 17.33 9.71 9.31
C ILE A 66 17.00 8.27 8.83
N PRO A 67 16.56 7.37 9.73
CA PRO A 67 16.25 6.02 9.34
C PRO A 67 15.00 5.97 8.45
N PRO A 68 15.00 5.15 7.39
CA PRO A 68 13.87 5.04 6.46
C PRO A 68 12.61 4.45 7.11
N GLU A 69 12.76 3.75 8.22
CA GLU A 69 11.65 3.24 9.04
C GLU A 69 10.96 4.33 9.86
N SER A 70 11.59 5.50 10.03
CA SER A 70 10.98 6.58 10.80
C SER A 70 9.70 7.09 10.14
N THR A 71 8.72 7.45 10.98
CA THR A 71 7.47 8.05 10.52
C THR A 71 7.74 9.32 9.72
N TYR A 72 8.69 10.14 10.19
CA TYR A 72 9.07 11.38 9.53
C TYR A 72 9.57 11.13 8.11
N TYR A 73 10.57 10.25 7.93
CA TYR A 73 11.08 9.90 6.60
C TYR A 73 9.97 9.47 5.66
N ASN A 74 9.05 8.61 6.13
CA ASN A 74 7.95 8.12 5.31
C ASN A 74 6.96 9.21 4.90
N VAL A 75 6.62 10.13 5.80
CA VAL A 75 5.73 11.26 5.51
C VAL A 75 6.40 12.22 4.51
N THR A 76 7.64 12.61 4.77
CA THR A 76 8.37 13.55 3.92
C THR A 76 8.65 12.95 2.54
N MET A 77 9.01 11.67 2.45
CA MET A 77 9.18 10.96 1.19
C MET A 77 7.85 10.80 0.43
N THR A 78 6.71 10.74 1.14
CA THR A 78 5.39 10.72 0.49
C THR A 78 5.08 12.05 -0.20
N LEU A 79 5.48 13.18 0.39
CA LEU A 79 5.38 14.49 -0.26
C LEU A 79 6.18 14.52 -1.57
N VAL A 80 7.45 14.10 -1.53
CA VAL A 80 8.34 14.01 -2.71
C VAL A 80 7.70 13.13 -3.79
N LYS A 81 7.26 11.92 -3.43
CA LYS A 81 6.61 10.99 -4.37
C LYS A 81 5.35 11.58 -4.98
N ARG A 82 4.54 12.27 -4.18
CA ARG A 82 3.32 12.92 -4.64
C ARG A 82 3.61 14.04 -5.64
N ILE A 83 4.63 14.86 -5.40
CA ILE A 83 5.07 15.91 -6.32
C ILE A 83 5.51 15.28 -7.65
N ASN A 84 6.43 14.32 -7.61
CA ASN A 84 6.97 13.68 -8.81
C ASN A 84 5.90 12.95 -9.62
N TYR A 85 5.02 12.20 -8.95
CA TYR A 85 3.92 11.50 -9.59
C TYR A 85 2.87 12.48 -10.16
N GLY A 86 2.49 13.49 -9.37
CA GLY A 86 1.52 14.50 -9.79
C GLY A 86 1.99 15.27 -11.03
N ILE A 87 3.25 15.70 -11.06
CA ILE A 87 3.83 16.38 -12.24
C ILE A 87 3.91 15.43 -13.45
N LYS A 88 4.23 14.14 -13.24
CA LYS A 88 4.23 13.15 -14.32
C LYS A 88 2.84 12.94 -14.92
N GLU A 89 1.78 12.97 -14.11
CA GLU A 89 0.40 12.84 -14.61
C GLU A 89 -0.14 14.13 -15.23
N CYS A 90 0.04 15.28 -14.56
CA CYS A 90 -0.55 16.55 -14.97
C CYS A 90 0.31 17.35 -15.95
N GLN A 91 1.58 16.99 -16.12
CA GLN A 91 2.54 17.66 -17.00
C GLN A 91 2.70 19.15 -16.67
N ASP A 92 2.15 20.03 -17.50
CA ASP A 92 2.21 21.50 -17.36
C ASP A 92 0.90 22.10 -16.84
N ASP A 93 -0.12 21.27 -16.56
CA ASP A 93 -1.39 21.71 -16.03
C ASP A 93 -1.35 21.85 -14.51
N TRP A 94 -0.99 23.06 -14.06
CA TRP A 94 -0.96 23.44 -12.65
C TRP A 94 -2.34 23.32 -12.00
N CYS A 95 -3.43 23.62 -12.71
CA CYS A 95 -4.78 23.66 -12.12
C CYS A 95 -5.27 22.25 -11.75
N THR A 96 -5.04 21.27 -12.63
CA THR A 96 -5.37 19.86 -12.33
C THR A 96 -4.47 19.32 -11.23
N LEU A 97 -3.18 19.69 -11.22
CA LEU A 97 -2.24 19.28 -10.19
C LEU A 97 -2.68 19.76 -8.79
N GLU A 98 -3.05 21.04 -8.66
CA GLU A 98 -3.53 21.64 -7.41
C GLU A 98 -4.78 20.92 -6.89
N LYS A 99 -5.78 20.72 -7.75
CA LYS A 99 -7.05 20.11 -7.34
C LYS A 99 -6.91 18.63 -6.98
N LYS A 100 -6.15 17.86 -7.77
CA LYS A 100 -6.08 16.40 -7.63
C LYS A 100 -5.10 15.96 -6.55
N PHE A 101 -3.96 16.63 -6.41
CA PHE A 101 -2.88 16.17 -5.54
C PHE A 101 -2.67 17.05 -4.30
N PHE A 102 -3.02 18.33 -4.38
CA PHE A 102 -2.76 19.31 -3.32
C PHE A 102 -4.04 19.93 -2.73
N TRP A 103 -5.20 19.30 -2.92
CA TRP A 103 -6.47 19.72 -2.33
C TRP A 103 -6.85 21.19 -2.60
N GLY A 104 -6.45 21.71 -3.75
CA GLY A 104 -6.69 23.10 -4.15
C GLY A 104 -5.66 24.11 -3.62
N TRP A 105 -4.62 23.68 -2.92
CA TRP A 105 -3.51 24.56 -2.54
C TRP A 105 -2.66 24.93 -3.76
N PRO A 106 -2.26 26.22 -3.91
CA PRO A 106 -1.41 26.68 -5.01
C PRO A 106 -0.08 25.92 -5.10
N VAL A 107 0.39 25.60 -6.31
CA VAL A 107 1.71 24.96 -6.53
C VAL A 107 2.86 25.77 -5.93
N GLU A 108 2.75 27.10 -5.91
CA GLU A 108 3.74 28.00 -5.32
C GLU A 108 3.79 27.89 -3.80
N TYR A 109 2.65 27.63 -3.16
CA TYR A 109 2.63 27.34 -1.73
C TYR A 109 3.29 25.99 -1.45
N ILE A 110 3.02 24.97 -2.27
CA ILE A 110 3.68 23.66 -2.14
C ILE A 110 5.19 23.77 -2.34
N LEU A 111 5.65 24.63 -3.25
CA LEU A 111 7.07 24.93 -3.42
C LEU A 111 7.68 25.51 -2.14
N GLN A 112 7.04 26.49 -1.52
CA GLN A 112 7.51 27.06 -0.24
C GLN A 112 7.53 26.00 0.88
N VAL A 113 6.48 25.17 0.95
CA VAL A 113 6.42 24.06 1.92
C VAL A 113 7.56 23.07 1.69
N THR A 114 7.87 22.73 0.45
CA THR A 114 8.94 21.77 0.12
C THR A 114 10.32 22.30 0.53
N TRP A 115 10.59 23.59 0.30
CA TRP A 115 11.83 24.22 0.77
C TRP A 115 11.92 24.29 2.29
N ARG A 116 10.83 24.66 2.95
CA ARG A 116 10.77 24.69 4.41
C ARG A 116 10.92 23.30 5.02
N GLU A 117 10.41 22.28 4.33
CA GLU A 117 10.56 20.89 4.72
C GLU A 117 12.01 20.42 4.59
N LEU A 118 12.76 20.91 3.60
CA LEU A 118 14.21 20.66 3.51
C LEU A 118 14.97 21.27 4.71
N GLU A 119 14.70 22.53 5.05
CA GLU A 119 15.29 23.15 6.25
C GLU A 119 14.90 22.40 7.54
N THR A 120 13.66 21.90 7.59
CA THR A 120 13.17 21.11 8.71
C THR A 120 13.89 19.76 8.78
N ALA A 121 14.05 19.07 7.65
CA ALA A 121 14.77 17.81 7.57
C ALA A 121 16.24 17.96 8.01
N GLN A 122 16.88 19.07 7.66
CA GLN A 122 18.24 19.39 8.14
C GLN A 122 18.30 19.48 9.66
N LYS A 123 17.39 20.22 10.28
CA LYS A 123 17.32 20.33 11.75
C LYS A 123 16.94 19.03 12.43
N TRP A 124 16.01 18.28 11.84
CA TRP A 124 15.66 16.94 12.31
C TRP A 124 16.88 16.04 12.30
N ASN A 125 17.70 16.14 11.25
CA ASN A 125 18.93 15.37 11.15
C ASN A 125 19.94 15.72 12.23
N GLU A 126 20.12 17.02 12.50
CA GLU A 126 21.00 17.52 13.56
C GLU A 126 20.53 17.11 14.96
N TRP A 127 19.23 17.17 15.21
CA TRP A 127 18.64 16.89 16.53
C TRP A 127 18.34 15.42 16.78
N ARG A 128 18.42 14.58 15.75
CA ARG A 128 18.18 13.13 15.81
C ARG A 128 16.87 12.77 16.50
N PHE A 129 15.78 13.43 16.14
CA PHE A 129 14.47 13.23 16.79
C PHE A 129 13.90 11.80 16.69
N TRP A 130 14.49 10.94 15.86
CA TRP A 130 14.14 9.52 15.77
C TRP A 130 14.84 8.66 16.83
N GLU A 131 15.87 9.17 17.51
CA GLU A 131 16.48 8.49 18.65
C GLU A 131 15.52 8.60 19.83
N LEU A 132 14.86 7.48 20.12
CA LEU A 132 14.00 7.38 21.29
C LEU A 132 14.88 7.24 22.53
N ASP A 133 14.77 8.19 23.47
CA ASP A 133 15.41 8.06 24.78
C ASP A 133 14.88 6.81 25.49
N PRO A 134 15.74 5.86 25.90
CA PRO A 134 15.33 4.65 26.61
C PRO A 134 14.46 4.93 27.84
N GLU A 135 14.62 6.07 28.50
CA GLU A 135 13.78 6.46 29.64
C GLU A 135 12.39 6.90 29.20
N GLN A 136 12.28 7.64 28.10
CA GLN A 136 11.00 8.02 27.50
C GLN A 136 10.25 6.81 26.95
N VAL A 137 10.93 5.86 26.29
CA VAL A 137 10.31 4.61 25.81
C VAL A 137 9.73 3.82 26.98
N LYS A 138 10.45 3.74 28.11
CA LYS A 138 9.94 3.08 29.33
C LYS A 138 8.76 3.82 29.94
N ARG A 139 8.74 5.17 29.87
CA ARG A 139 7.62 5.97 30.35
C ARG A 139 6.38 5.78 29.48
N VAL A 140 6.51 5.87 28.15
CA VAL A 140 5.43 5.62 27.18
C VAL A 140 4.93 4.18 27.30
N ALA A 141 5.82 3.18 27.43
CA ALA A 141 5.40 1.80 27.63
C ALA A 141 4.65 1.56 28.96
N ARG A 142 4.93 2.34 30.01
CA ARG A 142 4.16 2.33 31.27
C ARG A 142 2.84 3.07 31.15
N GLU A 143 2.82 4.19 30.41
CA GLU A 143 1.60 4.95 30.09
C GLU A 143 0.65 4.10 29.22
N ASP A 144 1.15 3.36 28.22
CA ASP A 144 0.39 2.42 27.39
C ASP A 144 -0.22 1.26 28.20
N GLN A 145 0.47 0.78 29.23
CA GLN A 145 -0.11 -0.19 30.19
C GLN A 145 -1.22 0.42 31.06
N GLY A 146 -1.30 1.76 31.11
CA GLY A 146 -2.36 2.54 31.76
C GLY A 146 -3.43 3.09 30.80
N ILE A 147 -3.25 2.98 29.47
CA ILE A 147 -4.27 3.34 28.49
C ILE A 147 -5.43 2.35 28.62
N GLY A 148 -6.45 2.80 29.32
CA GLY A 148 -7.62 2.02 29.71
C GLY A 148 -8.03 2.20 31.18
N LYS A 149 -7.17 2.77 32.03
CA LYS A 149 -7.50 3.06 33.43
C LYS A 149 -7.71 4.55 33.73
N GLU A 150 -6.95 5.45 33.11
CA GLU A 150 -7.12 6.90 33.31
C GLU A 150 -6.79 7.67 32.03
N GLY A 151 -7.69 7.62 31.04
CA GLY A 151 -7.65 8.53 29.89
C GLY A 151 -8.61 9.70 30.15
N LEU A 152 -8.07 10.89 30.36
CA LEU A 152 -8.83 12.16 30.38
C LEU A 152 -9.54 12.37 29.03
N GLY A 153 -10.79 11.89 28.94
CA GLY A 153 -11.94 12.66 28.51
C GLY A 153 -11.99 13.32 27.13
N TYR A 154 -11.04 13.12 26.21
CA TYR A 154 -11.20 13.57 24.83
C TYR A 154 -11.98 12.54 24.02
N ASN A 155 -13.30 12.51 24.23
CA ASN A 155 -14.20 11.84 23.30
C ASN A 155 -14.29 12.71 22.04
N THR A 156 -13.96 12.13 20.90
CA THR A 156 -14.30 12.77 19.62
C THR A 156 -15.83 12.80 19.48
N PRO A 157 -16.45 13.83 18.84
CA PRO A 157 -17.91 13.92 18.71
C PRO A 157 -18.57 12.67 18.09
N TRP A 158 -17.83 11.92 17.29
CA TRP A 158 -18.27 10.67 16.67
C TRP A 158 -18.35 9.49 17.64
N GLU A 159 -17.50 9.45 18.67
CA GLU A 159 -17.49 8.37 19.67
C GLU A 159 -18.64 8.49 20.69
N GLN A 160 -19.14 9.71 20.94
CA GLN A 160 -20.31 9.94 21.80
C GLN A 160 -21.59 9.34 21.21
N VAL A 161 -21.84 9.54 19.92
CA VAL A 161 -23.05 9.04 19.24
C VAL A 161 -23.09 7.51 19.21
N VAL A 162 -21.95 6.87 18.92
CA VAL A 162 -21.85 5.40 18.89
C VAL A 162 -22.03 4.80 20.28
N ARG A 163 -21.50 5.44 21.33
CA ARG A 163 -21.67 4.99 22.72
C ARG A 163 -23.11 5.13 23.19
N GLU A 164 -23.79 6.24 22.90
CA GLU A 164 -25.18 6.44 23.30
C GLU A 164 -26.13 5.45 22.62
N ASP A 165 -25.91 5.15 21.33
CA ASP A 165 -26.68 4.14 20.61
C ASP A 165 -26.39 2.72 21.13
N PHE A 166 -25.14 2.44 21.51
CA PHE A 166 -24.76 1.18 22.12
C PHE A 166 -25.37 1.00 23.52
N ASP A 167 -25.33 2.02 24.37
CA ASP A 167 -25.90 1.96 25.72
C ASP A 167 -27.43 1.92 25.72
N LYS A 168 -28.10 2.54 24.75
CA LYS A 168 -29.54 2.38 24.52
C LYS A 168 -29.89 0.95 24.10
N ARG A 169 -29.11 0.34 23.18
CA ARG A 169 -29.29 -1.07 22.78
C ARG A 169 -28.99 -2.04 23.92
N LYS A 170 -27.99 -1.75 24.75
CA LYS A 170 -27.60 -2.56 25.91
C LYS A 170 -28.60 -2.48 27.07
N LYS A 171 -29.26 -1.33 27.28
CA LYS A 171 -30.36 -1.18 28.25
C LYS A 171 -31.69 -1.78 27.76
N ALA A 172 -31.86 -1.95 26.45
CA ALA A 172 -33.06 -2.54 25.86
C ALA A 172 -33.01 -4.09 25.80
N LEU A 173 -31.82 -4.70 25.84
CA LEU A 173 -31.67 -6.14 25.88
C LEU A 173 -31.84 -6.67 27.31
N THR A 174 -32.71 -7.65 27.48
CA THR A 174 -32.88 -8.33 28.76
C THR A 174 -31.62 -9.13 29.13
N GLN A 175 -31.43 -9.39 30.43
CA GLN A 175 -30.23 -10.06 30.93
C GLN A 175 -30.04 -11.47 30.36
N GLU A 176 -31.14 -12.12 29.93
CA GLU A 176 -31.15 -13.42 29.26
C GLU A 176 -30.65 -13.35 27.81
N GLU A 177 -31.11 -12.35 27.03
CA GLU A 177 -30.67 -12.14 25.64
C GLU A 177 -29.18 -11.77 25.56
N MET A 178 -28.68 -11.00 26.52
CA MET A 178 -27.24 -10.68 26.64
C MET A 178 -26.38 -11.91 26.95
N ALA A 179 -26.91 -12.87 27.72
CA ALA A 179 -26.21 -14.12 28.03
C ALA A 179 -26.20 -15.07 26.82
N GLU A 180 -27.31 -15.11 26.07
CA GLU A 180 -27.43 -15.91 24.85
C GLU A 180 -26.54 -15.35 23.72
N LEU A 181 -26.48 -14.03 23.54
CA LEU A 181 -25.60 -13.40 22.56
C LEU A 181 -24.11 -13.67 22.86
N LYS A 182 -23.71 -13.57 24.14
CA LYS A 182 -22.35 -13.93 24.56
C LYS A 182 -22.03 -15.40 24.29
N ARG A 183 -22.97 -16.32 24.51
CA ARG A 183 -22.79 -17.72 24.16
C ARG A 183 -22.59 -17.90 22.66
N MET A 184 -23.43 -17.28 21.84
CA MET A 184 -23.32 -17.33 20.38
C MET A 184 -21.99 -16.78 19.87
N ASP A 185 -21.50 -15.68 20.43
CA ASP A 185 -20.20 -15.10 20.08
C ASP A 185 -19.04 -16.03 20.49
N THR A 186 -19.11 -16.65 21.68
CA THR A 186 -18.09 -17.61 22.11
C THR A 186 -18.09 -18.89 21.25
N GLU A 187 -19.25 -19.39 20.86
CA GLU A 187 -19.36 -20.55 19.96
C GLU A 187 -18.86 -20.22 18.55
N ARG A 188 -19.17 -19.02 18.05
CA ARG A 188 -18.66 -18.55 16.76
C ARG A 188 -17.14 -18.43 16.77
N MET A 189 -16.57 -17.79 17.79
CA MET A 189 -15.12 -17.70 17.98
C MET A 189 -14.46 -19.09 18.08
N ALA A 190 -15.10 -20.04 18.76
CA ALA A 190 -14.60 -21.41 18.86
C ALA A 190 -14.61 -22.15 17.50
N ARG A 191 -15.65 -21.94 16.68
CA ARG A 191 -15.73 -22.51 15.33
C ARG A 191 -14.69 -21.88 14.39
N GLU A 192 -14.51 -20.57 14.45
CA GLU A 192 -13.52 -19.86 13.63
C GLU A 192 -12.09 -20.27 13.99
N THR A 193 -11.77 -20.40 15.29
CA THR A 193 -10.46 -20.90 15.73
C THR A 193 -10.21 -22.36 15.36
N ALA A 194 -11.23 -23.22 15.40
CA ALA A 194 -11.13 -24.60 14.93
C ALA A 194 -10.89 -24.68 13.41
N ALA A 195 -11.62 -23.91 12.61
CA ALA A 195 -11.44 -23.85 11.15
C ALA A 195 -10.05 -23.30 10.77
N TYR A 196 -9.54 -22.33 11.52
CA TYR A 196 -8.20 -21.80 11.33
C TYR A 196 -7.12 -22.86 11.62
N LYS A 197 -7.29 -23.62 12.70
CA LYS A 197 -6.39 -24.74 13.05
C LYS A 197 -6.38 -25.81 11.95
N GLU A 198 -7.55 -26.21 11.47
CA GLU A 198 -7.69 -27.19 10.38
C GLU A 198 -7.03 -26.70 9.07
N ARG A 199 -7.20 -25.41 8.73
CA ARG A 199 -6.51 -24.82 7.56
C ARG A 199 -4.99 -24.81 7.74
N LYS A 200 -4.50 -24.50 8.94
CA LYS A 200 -3.06 -24.52 9.25
C LYS A 200 -2.48 -25.93 9.14
N ASP A 201 -3.19 -26.94 9.63
CA ASP A 201 -2.72 -28.32 9.59
C ASP A 201 -2.72 -28.88 8.16
N ARG A 202 -3.72 -28.56 7.33
CA ARG A 202 -3.69 -28.88 5.88
C ARG A 202 -2.47 -28.31 5.17
N ILE A 203 -2.15 -27.03 5.41
CA ILE A 203 -0.98 -26.38 4.80
C ILE A 203 0.32 -27.09 5.23
N ARG A 204 0.39 -27.55 6.48
CA ARG A 204 1.55 -28.30 6.98
C ARG A 204 1.70 -29.64 6.25
N ASP A 205 0.63 -30.39 6.11
CA ASP A 205 0.64 -31.69 5.43
C ASP A 205 1.02 -31.54 3.94
N ASP A 206 0.53 -30.50 3.27
CA ASP A 206 0.88 -30.21 1.87
C ASP A 206 2.36 -29.83 1.72
N LEU A 207 2.92 -29.07 2.66
CA LEU A 207 4.35 -28.75 2.68
C LEU A 207 5.21 -30.01 2.92
N GLU A 208 4.78 -30.91 3.81
CA GLU A 208 5.47 -32.18 4.05
C GLU A 208 5.44 -33.10 2.83
N LYS A 209 4.29 -33.18 2.14
CA LYS A 209 4.18 -33.90 0.87
C LYS A 209 5.09 -33.31 -0.21
N ALA A 210 5.07 -31.98 -0.38
CA ALA A 210 5.93 -31.29 -1.33
C ALA A 210 7.42 -31.55 -1.05
N ARG A 211 7.83 -31.54 0.22
CA ARG A 211 9.19 -31.90 0.65
C ARG A 211 9.53 -33.34 0.27
N GLY A 212 8.63 -34.29 0.52
CA GLY A 212 8.81 -35.70 0.17
C GLY A 212 8.94 -35.93 -1.34
N GLU A 213 8.09 -35.28 -2.15
CA GLU A 213 8.16 -35.35 -3.61
C GLU A 213 9.46 -34.75 -4.16
N MET A 214 9.90 -33.62 -3.60
CA MET A 214 11.15 -32.99 -4.00
C MET A 214 12.33 -33.92 -3.70
N LEU A 215 12.37 -34.54 -2.52
CA LEU A 215 13.39 -35.51 -2.14
C LEU A 215 13.39 -36.72 -3.09
N LYS A 216 12.21 -37.24 -3.45
CA LYS A 216 12.08 -38.34 -4.42
C LYS A 216 12.63 -37.97 -5.79
N LYS A 217 12.33 -36.76 -6.29
CA LYS A 217 12.89 -36.24 -7.55
C LYS A 217 14.42 -36.11 -7.49
N PHE A 218 14.96 -35.62 -6.37
CA PHE A 218 16.41 -35.55 -6.16
C PHE A 218 17.07 -36.92 -6.13
N LEU A 219 16.51 -37.89 -5.40
CA LEU A 219 17.02 -39.25 -5.32
C LEU A 219 16.97 -39.97 -6.68
N ASN A 220 15.87 -39.80 -7.44
CA ASN A 220 15.77 -40.35 -8.79
C ASN A 220 16.79 -39.74 -9.75
N LYS A 221 17.02 -38.42 -9.68
CA LYS A 221 18.07 -37.76 -10.46
C LYS A 221 19.45 -38.28 -10.07
N ARG A 222 19.74 -38.43 -8.78
CA ARG A 222 21.00 -38.99 -8.30
C ARG A 222 21.21 -40.42 -8.82
N TYR A 223 20.19 -41.28 -8.74
CA TYR A 223 20.27 -42.65 -9.25
C TYR A 223 20.51 -42.70 -10.77
N ALA A 224 19.85 -41.81 -11.53
CA ALA A 224 20.09 -41.70 -12.98
C ALA A 224 21.53 -41.25 -13.28
N VAL A 225 22.02 -40.22 -12.57
CA VAL A 225 23.40 -39.72 -12.70
C VAL A 225 24.41 -40.80 -12.31
N ASP A 226 24.20 -41.54 -11.23
CA ASP A 226 25.09 -42.63 -10.81
C ASP A 226 25.10 -43.77 -11.85
N LYS A 227 23.95 -44.09 -12.46
CA LYS A 227 23.87 -45.08 -13.55
C LYS A 227 24.62 -44.61 -14.80
N ASP A 228 24.52 -43.34 -15.14
CA ASP A 228 25.23 -42.76 -16.29
C ASP A 228 26.74 -42.63 -16.02
N LEU A 229 27.15 -42.27 -14.80
CA LEU A 229 28.54 -42.30 -14.37
C LEU A 229 29.16 -43.70 -14.46
N MET A 230 28.41 -44.74 -14.05
CA MET A 230 28.86 -46.13 -14.19
C MET A 230 29.02 -46.56 -15.65
N ARG A 231 28.20 -46.01 -16.56
CA ARG A 231 28.33 -46.25 -18.02
C ARG A 231 29.51 -45.52 -18.64
N MET A 232 29.90 -44.38 -18.08
CA MET A 232 31.04 -43.57 -18.56
C MET A 232 32.37 -43.97 -17.91
N GLN A 233 32.42 -45.03 -17.08
CA GLN A 233 33.69 -45.50 -16.51
C GLN A 233 34.64 -45.98 -17.63
N PRO A 234 35.87 -45.44 -17.70
CA PRO A 234 36.84 -45.82 -18.72
C PRO A 234 37.14 -47.33 -18.66
N GLY A 235 37.05 -48.02 -19.79
CA GLY A 235 37.46 -49.43 -19.92
C GLY A 235 36.35 -50.49 -19.81
N LYS A 236 35.07 -50.13 -19.64
CA LYS A 236 33.95 -51.09 -19.70
C LYS A 236 33.00 -50.80 -20.86
N SER A 237 33.06 -51.62 -21.91
CA SER A 237 32.19 -51.54 -23.08
C SER A 237 30.83 -52.21 -22.81
N TYR A 238 29.86 -51.45 -22.30
CA TYR A 238 28.47 -51.88 -22.27
C TYR A 238 27.76 -51.36 -23.53
N SER A 239 27.35 -52.26 -24.42
CA SER A 239 26.61 -52.03 -25.69
C SER A 239 27.39 -51.65 -26.96
N GLY A 240 28.73 -51.76 -26.98
CA GLY A 240 29.52 -51.57 -28.21
C GLY A 240 29.69 -50.11 -28.66
N LYS A 241 29.17 -49.14 -27.90
CA LYS A 241 29.45 -47.71 -28.06
C LYS A 241 30.59 -47.29 -27.13
N SER A 242 31.49 -46.42 -27.59
CA SER A 242 32.54 -45.85 -26.74
C SER A 242 31.96 -44.80 -25.78
N ALA A 243 32.69 -44.48 -24.71
CA ALA A 243 32.25 -43.46 -23.75
C ALA A 243 32.03 -42.08 -24.41
N GLU A 244 32.80 -41.78 -25.46
CA GLU A 244 32.72 -40.53 -26.22
C GLU A 244 31.45 -40.44 -27.08
N ASP A 245 30.98 -41.57 -27.63
CA ASP A 245 29.73 -41.64 -28.40
C ASP A 245 28.51 -41.36 -27.51
N VAL A 246 28.53 -41.88 -26.27
CA VAL A 246 27.45 -41.67 -25.29
C VAL A 246 27.40 -40.21 -24.83
N ILE A 247 28.56 -39.56 -24.66
CA ILE A 247 28.65 -38.14 -24.30
C ILE A 247 28.07 -37.25 -25.40
N GLN A 248 28.28 -37.59 -26.68
CA GLN A 248 27.67 -36.86 -27.79
C GLN A 248 26.15 -37.04 -27.83
N GLU A 249 25.65 -38.26 -27.60
CA GLU A 249 24.21 -38.56 -27.60
C GLU A 249 23.46 -37.82 -26.45
N LEU A 250 24.08 -37.74 -25.26
CA LEU A 250 23.54 -36.96 -24.13
C LEU A 250 23.53 -35.45 -24.39
N ARG A 251 24.55 -34.91 -25.06
CA ARG A 251 24.57 -33.49 -25.45
C ARG A 251 23.50 -33.15 -26.49
N ALA A 252 23.17 -34.09 -27.38
CA ALA A 252 22.13 -33.91 -28.39
C ALA A 252 20.72 -33.92 -27.77
N SER A 253 20.45 -34.78 -26.79
CA SER A 253 19.13 -34.87 -26.14
C SER A 253 18.81 -33.65 -25.26
N VAL A 254 19.81 -33.07 -24.58
CA VAL A 254 19.63 -31.84 -23.78
C VAL A 254 19.21 -30.64 -24.64
N LYS A 255 19.65 -30.55 -25.89
CA LYS A 255 19.25 -29.48 -26.82
C LYS A 255 17.81 -29.58 -27.34
N GLN A 256 17.14 -30.73 -27.18
CA GLN A 256 15.80 -30.94 -27.72
C GLN A 256 14.66 -30.66 -26.73
N THR A 257 14.95 -30.30 -25.47
CA THR A 257 13.90 -30.01 -24.48
C THR A 257 13.51 -28.52 -24.55
N PRO A 258 12.30 -28.14 -25.01
CA PRO A 258 11.87 -26.75 -25.02
C PRO A 258 11.58 -26.27 -23.60
N PRO A 259 11.73 -24.96 -23.30
CA PRO A 259 11.41 -24.43 -21.97
C PRO A 259 9.91 -24.59 -21.66
N PRO A 260 9.54 -24.82 -20.39
CA PRO A 260 8.14 -24.93 -20.00
C PRO A 260 7.41 -23.61 -20.27
N ALA A 261 6.27 -23.70 -20.96
CA ALA A 261 5.43 -22.55 -21.27
C ALA A 261 4.96 -21.87 -19.98
N GLN A 262 5.31 -20.59 -19.83
CA GLN A 262 4.78 -19.74 -18.77
C GLN A 262 3.30 -19.47 -19.05
N LYS A 263 2.44 -19.90 -18.13
CA LYS A 263 1.09 -19.37 -17.93
C LYS A 263 0.99 -18.90 -16.49
#